data_AF-A0A0V0R4L6-F1
#
_entry.id   AF-A0A0V0R4L6-F1
#
_cell.length_a   1.000
_cell.length_b   1.000
_cell.length_c   1.000
_cell.angle_alpha   90.00
_cell.angle_beta   90.00
_cell.angle_gamma   90.00
#
_symmetry.space_group_name_H-M   'P 1'
#
loop_
_entity.id
_entity.type
_entity.pdbx_description
1 polymer ?
#
loop_
_entity_poly.entity_id
_entity_poly.type
_entity_poly.pdbx_seq_one_letter_code
_entity_poly.pdbx_strand_id
1 'polypeptide(L)'
;MSKVNHPLNCHNKTNHNTGSFKGGKTISDFGLSKQDVSKYDDRKTILSNHYNTLIQKNQHLFDHISGQCICGMCICGRCKCPRQNLEQDYKRGGKSEYQKEFIEKDNNQGRVDDTFYKMQYHNKQPMELSTTNRKDFDPKKIPEYKRVQEERNRDKYLPFAGVSSYGDTYQRFPSNPVAQIKPAAHPTVIKDMPFAGESMYKSYYKGDKVPFDPEVQYMINKNKRGQFKSPLNPDFPFLDETSNKFFYQPFKTRRQPSQLNKNKYDPLPAFDGQFLTTKNQDFQQWQKKKCPARTVLNSMYEADLAKTRSSYGRKSVSKY
;
A
#
# COMPACT_ATOMS: atom_id res chain seq x y z
N MET A 1 16.49 14.20 -19.99
CA MET A 1 16.75 15.02 -18.80
C MET A 1 15.47 15.10 -17.99
N SER A 2 15.53 14.67 -16.72
CA SER A 2 14.61 14.97 -15.60
C SER A 2 14.85 13.91 -14.53
N LYS A 3 15.71 14.21 -13.55
CA LYS A 3 16.02 13.33 -12.41
C LYS A 3 14.92 13.52 -11.37
N VAL A 4 14.06 12.52 -11.20
CA VAL A 4 13.11 12.46 -10.08
C VAL A 4 13.85 11.81 -8.90
N ASN A 5 14.24 12.66 -7.94
CA ASN A 5 14.79 12.21 -6.66
C ASN A 5 13.63 11.76 -5.76
N HIS A 6 13.48 10.45 -5.57
CA HIS A 6 12.70 9.91 -4.46
C HIS A 6 13.62 9.67 -3.26
N PRO A 7 13.39 10.29 -2.09
CA PRO A 7 14.13 9.97 -0.89
C PRO A 7 13.60 8.65 -0.32
N LEU A 8 14.45 7.62 -0.29
CA LEU A 8 14.22 6.41 0.49
C LEU A 8 14.37 6.75 1.97
N ASN A 9 13.22 6.80 2.65
CA ASN A 9 13.12 6.98 4.09
C ASN A 9 13.49 5.66 4.79
N CYS A 10 14.79 5.44 4.99
CA CYS A 10 15.29 4.34 5.81
C CYS A 10 15.38 4.82 7.26
N HIS A 11 14.45 4.40 8.11
CA HIS A 11 14.58 4.47 9.56
C HIS A 11 15.68 3.50 10.05
N ASN A 12 16.93 3.90 9.86
CA ASN A 12 18.03 3.41 10.68
C ASN A 12 17.95 4.17 12.01
N LYS A 13 17.55 3.48 13.08
CA LYS A 13 17.77 3.97 14.44
C LYS A 13 19.28 4.04 14.68
N THR A 14 19.89 5.16 14.31
CA THR A 14 21.21 5.54 14.78
C THR A 14 21.07 5.86 16.26
N ASN A 15 21.55 4.95 17.11
CA ASN A 15 21.86 5.27 18.50
C ASN A 15 22.99 6.29 18.48
N HIS A 16 22.64 7.58 18.42
CA HIS A 16 23.53 8.67 18.74
C HIS A 16 23.80 8.62 20.24
N ASN A 17 24.80 7.84 20.62
CA ASN A 17 25.42 7.97 21.92
C ASN A 17 26.38 9.16 21.86
N THR A 18 25.82 10.38 21.92
CA THR A 18 26.60 11.61 22.12
C THR A 18 26.96 11.73 23.60
N GLY A 19 27.74 10.76 24.08
CA GLY A 19 28.51 10.91 25.31
C GLY A 19 29.63 11.90 25.01
N SER A 20 29.42 13.16 25.37
CA SER A 20 30.45 14.20 25.38
C SER A 20 31.52 13.81 26.40
N PHE A 21 32.50 13.02 25.96
CA PHE A 21 33.70 12.67 26.73
C PHE A 21 34.65 13.87 26.72
N LYS A 22 34.31 14.89 27.52
CA LYS A 22 35.26 15.95 27.92
C LYS A 22 36.23 15.36 28.94
N GLY A 23 37.32 14.77 28.45
CA GLY A 23 38.36 14.22 29.33
C GLY A 23 39.32 13.25 28.66
N GLY A 24 39.85 13.60 27.48
CA GLY A 24 40.99 12.88 26.93
C GLY A 24 42.24 13.26 27.71
N LYS A 25 42.58 12.48 28.76
CA LYS A 25 43.92 12.53 29.34
C LYS A 25 44.93 12.23 28.23
N THR A 26 45.82 13.16 27.96
CA THR A 26 46.91 12.95 27.01
C THR A 26 47.89 11.92 27.59
N ILE A 27 48.52 11.12 26.73
CA ILE A 27 49.47 10.04 27.11
C ILE A 27 50.63 10.56 27.99
N SER A 28 50.86 11.89 28.01
CA SER A 28 51.77 12.59 28.93
C SER A 28 51.50 12.32 30.42
N ASP A 29 50.28 11.97 30.80
CA ASP A 29 49.87 11.90 32.21
C ASP A 29 50.22 10.55 32.87
N PHE A 30 50.72 9.58 32.10
CA PHE A 30 51.03 8.22 32.55
C PHE A 30 52.53 7.97 32.83
N GLY A 31 53.37 9.00 32.86
CA GLY A 31 54.79 8.86 33.23
C GLY A 31 55.61 7.98 32.27
N LEU A 32 55.13 7.76 31.04
CA LEU A 32 55.84 7.01 30.01
C LEU A 32 57.00 7.84 29.45
N SER A 33 58.16 7.21 29.27
CA SER A 33 59.34 7.90 28.73
C SER A 33 59.07 8.37 27.30
N LYS A 34 59.66 9.50 26.89
CA LYS A 34 59.52 10.03 25.50
C LYS A 34 59.90 8.99 24.43
N GLN A 35 60.81 8.07 24.76
CA GLN A 35 61.19 6.96 23.87
C GLN A 35 60.07 5.93 23.71
N ASP A 36 59.29 5.66 24.75
CA ASP A 36 58.18 4.71 24.69
C ASP A 36 56.99 5.27 23.90
N VAL A 37 56.75 6.58 24.00
CA VAL A 37 55.75 7.27 23.17
C VAL A 37 56.13 7.21 21.69
N SER A 38 57.40 7.49 21.35
CA SER A 38 57.89 7.38 19.97
C SER A 38 57.73 5.97 19.40
N LYS A 39 58.12 4.94 20.17
CA LYS A 39 57.96 3.53 19.76
C LYS A 39 56.49 3.15 19.55
N TYR A 40 55.59 3.71 20.34
CA TYR A 40 54.15 3.48 20.18
C TYR A 40 53.62 4.10 18.87
N ASP A 41 54.01 5.33 18.56
CA ASP A 41 53.61 6.01 17.32
C ASP A 41 54.16 5.29 16.08
N ASP A 42 55.42 4.85 16.12
CA ASP A 42 56.03 4.04 15.06
C ASP A 42 55.27 2.72 14.87
N ARG A 43 54.91 2.04 15.96
CA ARG A 43 54.14 0.79 15.88
C ARG A 43 52.73 1.03 15.30
N LYS A 44 52.09 2.13 15.67
CA LYS A 44 50.76 2.51 15.19
C LYS A 44 50.78 2.81 13.69
N THR A 45 51.80 3.53 13.20
CA THR A 45 51.94 3.81 11.76
C THR A 45 52.20 2.54 10.96
N ILE A 46 53.06 1.64 11.43
CA ILE A 46 53.32 0.34 10.80
C ILE A 46 52.03 -0.50 10.72
N LEU A 47 51.27 -0.59 11.81
CA LEU A 47 49.99 -1.31 11.85
C LEU A 47 48.97 -0.69 10.90
N SER A 48 48.88 0.64 10.85
CA SER A 48 47.97 1.35 9.93
C SER A 48 48.34 1.09 8.48
N ASN A 49 49.63 1.13 8.14
CA ASN A 49 50.11 0.83 6.79
C ASN A 49 49.80 -0.62 6.40
N HIS A 50 50.06 -1.59 7.28
CA HIS A 50 49.73 -3.00 7.05
C HIS A 50 48.21 -3.23 6.89
N TYR A 51 47.39 -2.53 7.67
CA TYR A 51 45.94 -2.61 7.52
C TYR A 51 45.49 -2.06 6.16
N ASN A 52 46.06 -0.94 5.71
CA ASN A 52 45.77 -0.35 4.42
C ASN A 52 46.19 -1.27 3.25
N THR A 53 47.36 -1.92 3.34
CA THR A 53 47.81 -2.87 2.30
C THR A 53 46.90 -4.09 2.24
N LEU A 54 46.47 -4.62 3.40
CA LEU A 54 45.52 -5.73 3.47
C LEU A 54 44.18 -5.39 2.81
N ILE A 55 43.66 -4.18 3.05
CA ILE A 55 42.42 -3.71 2.42
C ILE A 55 42.59 -3.62 0.90
N GLN A 56 43.68 -3.02 0.43
CA GLN A 56 43.91 -2.82 -1.01
C GLN A 56 44.02 -4.15 -1.76
N LYS A 57 44.72 -5.15 -1.20
CA LYS A 57 44.87 -6.46 -1.85
C LYS A 57 43.60 -7.29 -1.79
N ASN A 58 42.85 -7.20 -0.69
CA ASN A 58 41.65 -8.00 -0.46
C ASN A 58 40.35 -7.22 -0.70
N GLN A 59 40.37 -6.24 -1.59
CA GLN A 59 39.23 -5.34 -1.79
C GLN A 59 37.93 -6.11 -2.12
N HIS A 60 38.00 -7.10 -3.02
CA HIS A 60 36.85 -7.93 -3.38
C HIS A 60 36.26 -8.73 -2.20
N LEU A 61 37.10 -9.18 -1.25
CA LEU A 61 36.65 -9.90 -0.07
C LEU A 61 35.94 -8.95 0.90
N PHE A 62 36.49 -7.76 1.12
CA PHE A 62 35.85 -6.77 1.98
C PHE A 62 34.55 -6.24 1.38
N ASP A 63 34.48 -6.06 0.06
CA ASP A 63 33.25 -5.73 -0.67
C ASP A 63 32.20 -6.85 -0.56
N HIS A 64 32.65 -8.11 -0.49
CA HIS A 64 31.77 -9.25 -0.23
C HIS A 64 31.17 -9.21 1.17
N ILE A 65 32.00 -9.00 2.18
CA ILE A 65 31.57 -8.95 3.59
C ILE A 65 30.68 -7.73 3.85
N SER A 66 30.97 -6.58 3.22
CA SER A 66 30.17 -5.36 3.34
C SER A 66 28.84 -5.42 2.59
N GLY A 67 28.63 -6.43 1.74
CA GLY A 67 27.45 -6.57 0.90
C GLY A 67 27.45 -5.67 -0.35
N GLN A 68 28.54 -4.94 -0.60
CA GLN A 68 28.73 -4.13 -1.82
C GLN A 68 29.15 -4.98 -3.04
N CYS A 69 29.34 -6.29 -2.87
CA CYS A 69 29.61 -7.20 -3.97
C CYS A 69 28.45 -7.35 -4.95
N ILE A 70 28.79 -7.85 -6.14
CA ILE A 70 27.86 -8.29 -7.19
C ILE A 70 26.78 -9.24 -6.63
N CYS A 71 27.15 -10.09 -5.66
CA CYS A 71 26.22 -10.96 -4.96
C CYS A 71 25.19 -10.21 -4.12
N GLY A 72 25.61 -9.23 -3.32
CA GLY A 72 24.74 -8.45 -2.43
C GLY A 72 23.78 -7.56 -3.22
N MET A 73 24.18 -7.12 -4.41
CA MET A 73 23.32 -6.35 -5.33
C MET A 73 22.37 -7.21 -6.17
N CYS A 74 22.48 -8.54 -6.18
CA CYS A 74 21.64 -9.39 -7.04
C CYS A 74 20.26 -9.65 -6.43
N ILE A 75 19.23 -9.15 -7.11
CA ILE A 75 17.82 -9.46 -6.83
C ILE A 75 17.44 -10.85 -7.38
N CYS A 76 18.31 -11.41 -8.23
CA CYS A 76 18.06 -12.59 -9.05
C CYS A 76 18.40 -13.96 -8.40
N GLY A 77 19.14 -13.98 -7.29
CA GLY A 77 19.76 -15.18 -6.71
C GLY A 77 20.81 -15.92 -7.57
N ARG A 78 21.07 -15.49 -8.82
CA ARG A 78 21.91 -16.23 -9.78
C ARG A 78 23.31 -15.65 -10.00
N CYS A 79 23.55 -14.39 -9.64
CA CYS A 79 24.86 -13.77 -9.82
C CYS A 79 25.74 -14.08 -8.60
N LYS A 80 26.89 -14.71 -8.85
CA LYS A 80 27.87 -15.07 -7.82
C LYS A 80 29.18 -14.36 -8.11
N CYS A 81 29.82 -13.80 -7.08
CA CYS A 81 31.20 -13.35 -7.18
C CYS A 81 32.15 -14.56 -7.05
N PRO A 82 33.37 -14.49 -7.61
CA PRO A 82 34.40 -15.46 -7.27
C PRO A 82 34.67 -15.35 -5.76
N ARG A 83 34.64 -16.48 -5.04
CA ARG A 83 35.07 -16.51 -3.65
C ARG A 83 36.59 -16.39 -3.64
N GLN A 84 37.11 -15.27 -3.13
CA GLN A 84 38.54 -15.10 -2.90
C GLN A 84 38.83 -15.36 -1.42
N ASN A 85 39.85 -16.17 -1.17
CA ASN A 85 40.39 -16.35 0.18
C ASN A 85 41.20 -15.10 0.54
N LEU A 86 41.28 -14.79 1.84
CA LEU A 86 42.09 -13.68 2.33
C LEU A 86 43.57 -13.92 1.99
N GLU A 87 44.16 -13.05 1.18
CA GLU A 87 45.59 -12.97 0.95
C GLU A 87 46.25 -12.32 2.16
N GLN A 88 47.10 -13.08 2.84
CA GLN A 88 47.84 -12.63 4.02
C GLN A 88 49.13 -11.93 3.57
N ASP A 89 49.33 -10.70 4.01
CA ASP A 89 50.49 -9.87 3.68
C ASP A 89 51.76 -10.22 4.45
N TYR A 90 51.61 -10.92 5.57
CA TYR A 90 52.75 -11.42 6.30
C TYR A 90 53.28 -12.67 5.60
N LYS A 91 54.59 -12.74 5.44
CA LYS A 91 55.26 -14.02 5.20
C LYS A 91 54.82 -14.93 6.34
N ARG A 92 54.05 -15.99 6.05
CA ARG A 92 53.71 -17.02 7.05
C ARG A 92 55.02 -17.31 7.80
N GLY A 93 54.97 -17.17 9.13
CA GLY A 93 56.15 -17.39 9.96
C GLY A 93 56.83 -18.70 9.59
N GLY A 94 58.14 -18.80 9.89
CA GLY A 94 58.89 -20.02 9.60
C GLY A 94 58.10 -21.24 10.06
N LYS A 95 57.78 -22.14 9.14
CA LYS A 95 57.14 -23.42 9.49
C LYS A 95 58.01 -24.08 10.56
N SER A 96 57.40 -24.59 11.63
CA SER A 96 58.14 -25.40 12.58
C SER A 96 58.75 -26.60 11.86
N GLU A 97 59.85 -27.15 12.40
CA GLU A 97 60.50 -28.33 11.83
C GLU A 97 59.50 -29.49 11.67
N TYR A 98 58.64 -29.68 12.67
CA TYR A 98 57.50 -30.60 12.62
C TYR A 98 56.55 -30.35 11.43
N GLN A 99 56.17 -29.10 11.14
CA GLN A 99 55.32 -28.76 9.99
C GLN A 99 56.01 -28.95 8.63
N LYS A 100 57.34 -28.99 8.60
CA LYS A 100 58.11 -29.28 7.38
C LYS A 100 58.23 -30.79 7.15
N GLU A 101 58.38 -31.57 8.21
CA GLU A 101 58.59 -33.02 8.13
C GLU A 101 57.28 -33.82 8.03
N PHE A 102 56.23 -33.36 8.70
CA PHE A 102 54.93 -34.02 8.74
C PHE A 102 53.93 -33.32 7.81
N ILE A 103 54.27 -33.25 6.53
CA ILE A 103 53.30 -32.90 5.50
C ILE A 103 52.39 -34.12 5.32
N GLU A 104 51.08 -33.90 5.24
CA GLU A 104 50.14 -34.94 4.85
C GLU A 104 50.64 -35.57 3.56
N LYS A 105 51.07 -36.84 3.65
CA LYS A 105 51.46 -37.59 2.46
C LYS A 105 50.18 -37.76 1.67
N ASP A 106 50.13 -37.17 0.48
CA ASP A 106 49.08 -37.48 -0.48
C ASP A 106 49.05 -39.00 -0.59
N ASN A 107 47.95 -39.61 -0.16
CA ASN A 107 47.64 -41.01 -0.43
C ASN A 107 47.32 -41.15 -1.93
N ASN A 108 48.26 -40.74 -2.79
CA ASN A 108 48.34 -41.16 -4.17
C ASN A 108 48.86 -42.59 -4.17
N GLN A 109 48.11 -43.50 -3.53
CA GLN A 109 48.06 -44.86 -4.05
C GLN A 109 47.64 -44.67 -5.50
N GLY A 110 48.54 -45.00 -6.44
CA GLY A 110 48.35 -44.75 -7.86
C GLY A 110 46.94 -45.16 -8.23
N ARG A 111 46.12 -44.18 -8.62
CA ARG A 111 44.76 -44.45 -9.08
C ARG A 111 44.89 -45.52 -10.15
N VAL A 112 44.42 -46.73 -9.85
CA VAL A 112 44.25 -47.75 -10.87
C VAL A 112 43.46 -47.08 -11.98
N ASP A 113 43.98 -47.13 -13.20
CA ASP A 113 43.39 -46.43 -14.33
C ASP A 113 42.01 -47.03 -14.62
N ASP A 114 40.98 -46.41 -14.05
CA ASP A 114 39.57 -46.79 -14.16
C ASP A 114 39.09 -46.80 -15.63
N THR A 115 39.90 -46.30 -16.56
CA THR A 115 39.62 -46.37 -17.99
C THR A 115 39.53 -47.81 -18.51
N PHE A 116 40.26 -48.76 -17.88
CA PHE A 116 40.22 -50.17 -18.30
C PHE A 116 38.87 -50.83 -18.04
N TYR A 117 38.17 -50.45 -16.96
CA TYR A 117 36.84 -50.96 -16.61
C TYR A 117 35.69 -50.14 -17.21
N LYS A 118 35.99 -48.98 -17.79
CA LYS A 118 35.03 -48.11 -18.49
C LYS A 118 35.04 -48.29 -20.00
N MET A 119 35.66 -49.33 -20.53
CA MET A 119 35.51 -49.70 -21.94
C MET A 119 34.08 -50.17 -22.18
N GLN A 120 33.18 -49.23 -22.49
CA GLN A 120 31.86 -49.54 -23.03
C GLN A 120 32.07 -50.12 -24.43
N TYR A 121 31.76 -51.39 -24.59
CA TYR A 121 31.85 -52.08 -25.87
C TYR A 121 30.80 -51.50 -26.82
N HIS A 122 31.20 -50.53 -27.64
CA HIS A 122 30.35 -50.01 -28.71
C HIS A 122 30.51 -50.91 -29.93
N ASN A 123 29.44 -51.64 -30.27
CA ASN A 123 29.39 -52.39 -31.52
C ASN A 123 29.54 -51.40 -32.69
N LYS A 124 30.62 -51.54 -33.46
CA LYS A 124 30.93 -50.68 -34.62
C LYS A 124 30.08 -50.99 -35.85
N GLN A 125 29.29 -52.06 -35.80
CA GLN A 125 28.38 -52.39 -36.88
C GLN A 125 27.15 -51.49 -36.81
N PRO A 126 26.88 -50.67 -37.84
CA PRO A 126 25.67 -49.86 -37.86
C PRO A 126 24.47 -50.80 -37.89
N MET A 127 23.59 -50.65 -36.89
CA MET A 127 22.31 -51.34 -36.89
C MET A 127 21.36 -50.59 -37.81
N GLU A 128 20.82 -51.28 -38.82
CA GLU A 128 19.77 -50.75 -39.68
C GLU A 128 18.46 -50.60 -38.88
N LEU A 129 18.32 -49.48 -38.18
CA LEU A 129 17.17 -49.14 -37.33
C LEU A 129 15.95 -48.65 -38.16
N SER A 130 15.87 -49.02 -39.44
CA SER A 130 14.77 -48.64 -40.32
C SER A 130 13.72 -49.75 -40.38
N THR A 131 12.58 -49.52 -39.74
CA THR A 131 11.42 -50.41 -39.88
C THR A 131 10.70 -50.14 -41.19
N THR A 132 10.01 -51.14 -41.74
CA THR A 132 9.17 -50.99 -42.94
C THR A 132 8.15 -49.87 -42.76
N ASN A 133 7.54 -49.79 -41.58
CA ASN A 133 6.58 -48.74 -41.23
C ASN A 133 7.19 -47.32 -41.32
N ARG A 134 8.45 -47.13 -40.92
CA ARG A 134 9.13 -45.83 -41.06
C ARG A 134 9.45 -45.50 -42.51
N LYS A 135 9.70 -46.49 -43.36
CA LYS A 135 9.96 -46.30 -44.80
C LYS A 135 8.69 -46.04 -45.60
N ASP A 136 7.59 -46.69 -45.25
CA ASP A 136 6.35 -46.64 -46.03
C ASP A 136 5.47 -45.43 -45.68
N PHE A 137 5.59 -44.90 -44.45
CA PHE A 137 4.76 -43.81 -43.92
C PHE A 137 5.56 -42.53 -43.68
N ASP A 138 6.37 -42.14 -44.66
CA ASP A 138 6.96 -40.80 -44.66
C ASP A 138 5.84 -39.73 -44.75
N PRO A 139 5.97 -38.61 -44.02
CA PRO A 139 4.98 -37.54 -44.05
C PRO A 139 4.93 -36.92 -45.45
N LYS A 140 3.99 -37.39 -46.27
CA LYS A 140 3.72 -36.84 -47.59
C LYS A 140 3.24 -35.39 -47.41
N LYS A 141 3.92 -34.45 -48.06
CA LYS A 141 3.47 -33.06 -48.11
C LYS A 141 2.09 -33.03 -48.74
N ILE A 142 1.10 -32.65 -47.94
CA ILE A 142 -0.27 -32.47 -48.41
C ILE A 142 -0.21 -31.32 -49.42
N PRO A 143 -0.69 -31.49 -50.66
CA PRO A 143 -0.74 -30.39 -51.61
C PRO A 143 -1.59 -29.26 -51.01
N GLU A 144 -1.04 -28.05 -50.99
CA GLU A 144 -1.79 -26.87 -50.58
C GLU A 144 -2.93 -26.65 -51.56
N TYR A 145 -4.14 -27.05 -51.16
CA TYR A 145 -5.34 -26.63 -51.86
C TYR A 145 -5.40 -25.11 -51.75
N LYS A 146 -5.22 -24.43 -52.88
CA LYS A 146 -5.54 -23.01 -53.00
C LYS A 146 -6.97 -22.87 -52.52
N ARG A 147 -7.17 -22.24 -51.35
CA ARG A 147 -8.50 -21.89 -50.88
C ARG A 147 -9.09 -20.98 -51.95
N VAL A 148 -9.99 -21.53 -52.78
CA VAL A 148 -10.91 -20.71 -53.55
C VAL A 148 -11.60 -19.86 -52.51
N GLN A 149 -11.34 -18.56 -52.53
CA GLN A 149 -12.08 -17.66 -51.66
C GLN A 149 -13.52 -17.69 -52.17
N GLU A 150 -14.36 -18.49 -51.54
CA GLU A 150 -15.79 -18.37 -51.70
C GLU A 150 -16.15 -16.97 -51.26
N GLU A 151 -16.42 -16.10 -52.23
CA GLU A 151 -17.09 -14.83 -51.99
C GLU A 151 -18.37 -15.18 -51.26
N ARG A 152 -18.41 -14.87 -49.95
CA ARG A 152 -19.63 -15.01 -49.17
C ARG A 152 -20.62 -14.00 -49.72
N ASN A 153 -21.40 -14.41 -50.71
CA ASN A 153 -22.68 -13.78 -51.01
C ASN A 153 -23.47 -13.85 -49.70
N ARG A 154 -23.49 -12.71 -49.00
CA ARG A 154 -24.38 -12.51 -47.86
C ARG A 154 -25.76 -12.42 -48.47
N ASP A 155 -26.41 -13.57 -48.63
CA ASP A 155 -27.82 -13.63 -48.94
C ASP A 155 -28.52 -12.74 -47.92
N LYS A 156 -29.13 -11.65 -48.41
CA LYS A 156 -29.86 -10.71 -47.58
C LYS A 156 -31.13 -11.42 -47.14
N TYR A 157 -31.06 -12.14 -46.02
CA TYR A 157 -32.22 -12.75 -45.42
C TYR A 157 -33.25 -11.66 -45.10
N LEU A 158 -34.47 -11.81 -45.60
CA LEU A 158 -35.59 -10.99 -45.16
C LEU A 158 -35.81 -11.24 -43.65
N PRO A 159 -36.04 -10.19 -42.84
CA PRO A 159 -36.29 -10.38 -41.43
C PRO A 159 -37.57 -11.20 -41.24
N PHE A 160 -37.53 -12.18 -40.35
CA PHE A 160 -38.66 -13.01 -40.01
C PHE A 160 -39.74 -12.17 -39.29
N ALA A 161 -40.89 -11.98 -39.94
CA ALA A 161 -42.04 -11.26 -39.41
C ALA A 161 -43.08 -12.20 -38.79
N GLY A 162 -42.64 -13.10 -37.91
CA GLY A 162 -43.56 -13.97 -37.17
C GLY A 162 -43.92 -13.36 -35.82
N VAL A 163 -45.16 -12.89 -35.67
CA VAL A 163 -45.77 -12.59 -34.37
C VAL A 163 -46.76 -13.70 -34.08
N SER A 164 -46.68 -14.32 -32.90
CA SER A 164 -47.69 -15.30 -32.48
C SER A 164 -49.02 -14.59 -32.24
N SER A 165 -50.13 -15.28 -32.51
CA SER A 165 -51.47 -14.74 -32.24
C SER A 165 -51.60 -14.23 -30.81
N TYR A 166 -51.00 -14.92 -29.84
CA TYR A 166 -50.96 -14.49 -28.45
C TYR A 166 -50.19 -13.17 -28.23
N GLY A 167 -49.02 -13.02 -28.87
CA GLY A 167 -48.19 -11.81 -28.76
C GLY A 167 -48.85 -10.58 -29.42
N ASP A 168 -49.69 -10.81 -30.43
CA ASP A 168 -50.47 -9.76 -31.07
C ASP A 168 -51.70 -9.36 -30.24
N THR A 169 -52.44 -10.34 -29.70
CA THR A 169 -53.71 -10.06 -28.99
C THR A 169 -53.54 -9.58 -27.56
N TYR A 170 -52.48 -9.98 -26.86
CA TYR A 170 -52.28 -9.68 -25.44
C TYR A 170 -51.10 -8.73 -25.23
N GLN A 171 -51.16 -7.55 -25.84
CA GLN A 171 -50.22 -6.48 -25.54
C GLN A 171 -50.38 -5.99 -24.10
N ARG A 172 -49.27 -5.58 -23.47
CA ARG A 172 -49.29 -5.02 -22.12
C ARG A 172 -49.92 -3.62 -22.15
N PHE A 173 -51.22 -3.56 -21.95
CA PHE A 173 -51.92 -2.29 -21.80
C PHE A 173 -51.42 -1.60 -20.52
N PRO A 174 -51.04 -0.31 -20.57
CA PRO A 174 -50.70 0.43 -19.37
C PRO A 174 -51.92 0.44 -18.44
N SER A 175 -51.72 0.17 -17.14
CA SER A 175 -52.83 0.27 -16.19
C SER A 175 -53.23 1.74 -16.08
N ASN A 176 -54.43 2.07 -16.54
CA ASN A 176 -54.99 3.41 -16.32
C ASN A 176 -54.96 3.70 -14.82
N PRO A 177 -54.38 4.83 -14.38
CA PRO A 177 -54.34 5.16 -12.98
C PRO A 177 -55.79 5.29 -12.49
N VAL A 178 -56.16 4.46 -11.53
CA VAL A 178 -57.49 4.53 -10.90
C VAL A 178 -57.63 5.94 -10.34
N ALA A 179 -58.60 6.69 -10.87
CA ALA A 179 -58.88 8.05 -10.40
C ALA A 179 -59.21 7.98 -8.91
N GLN A 180 -58.32 8.53 -8.08
CA GLN A 180 -58.56 8.60 -6.65
C GLN A 180 -59.74 9.54 -6.40
N ILE A 181 -60.87 8.97 -5.98
CA ILE A 181 -62.05 9.73 -5.56
C ILE A 181 -61.63 10.55 -4.33
N LYS A 182 -61.40 11.85 -4.52
CA LYS A 182 -61.11 12.75 -3.40
C LYS A 182 -62.38 12.86 -2.54
N PRO A 183 -62.26 12.81 -1.21
CA PRO A 183 -63.41 13.00 -0.32
C PRO A 183 -64.05 14.36 -0.59
N ALA A 184 -65.38 14.40 -0.65
CA ALA A 184 -66.12 15.64 -0.88
C ALA A 184 -65.78 16.65 0.23
N ALA A 185 -65.27 17.81 -0.16
CA ALA A 185 -64.86 18.87 0.75
C ALA A 185 -66.08 19.64 1.28
N HIS A 186 -67.00 18.95 1.95
CA HIS A 186 -68.06 19.59 2.71
C HIS A 186 -67.57 19.78 4.15
N PRO A 187 -67.18 21.00 4.57
CA PRO A 187 -66.88 21.25 5.97
C PRO A 187 -68.17 21.04 6.77
N THR A 188 -68.15 20.09 7.69
CA THR A 188 -69.30 19.77 8.58
C THR A 188 -69.60 20.89 9.58
N VAL A 189 -68.74 21.91 9.67
CA VAL A 189 -68.87 23.02 10.62
C VAL A 189 -68.73 24.36 9.89
N ILE A 190 -69.78 25.18 9.96
CA ILE A 190 -69.77 26.55 9.45
C ILE A 190 -69.02 27.42 10.47
N LYS A 191 -67.76 27.73 10.16
CA LYS A 191 -66.88 28.50 11.05
C LYS A 191 -67.36 29.93 11.31
N ASP A 192 -68.13 30.47 10.38
CA ASP A 192 -68.55 31.87 10.40
C ASP A 192 -69.89 32.10 11.10
N MET A 193 -70.48 31.07 11.73
CA MET A 193 -71.70 31.23 12.49
C MET A 193 -71.36 31.55 13.96
N PRO A 194 -71.45 32.83 14.39
CA PRO A 194 -71.13 33.20 15.76
C PRO A 194 -72.15 32.58 16.72
N PHE A 195 -71.67 32.14 17.88
CA PHE A 195 -72.51 31.59 18.93
C PHE A 195 -73.32 32.71 19.61
N ALA A 196 -74.62 32.76 19.34
CA ALA A 196 -75.54 33.77 19.88
C ALA A 196 -76.17 33.35 21.23
N GLY A 197 -75.37 32.81 22.15
CA GLY A 197 -75.83 32.41 23.48
C GLY A 197 -75.34 33.38 24.56
N GLU A 198 -76.12 34.42 24.86
CA GLU A 198 -75.94 35.17 26.11
C GLU A 198 -76.94 34.69 27.15
N SER A 199 -76.46 34.40 28.36
CA SER A 199 -77.34 34.01 29.46
C SER A 199 -78.03 35.23 30.06
N MET A 200 -79.32 35.08 30.38
CA MET A 200 -80.12 36.08 31.09
C MET A 200 -79.36 36.67 32.29
N TYR A 201 -78.71 35.83 33.08
CA TYR A 201 -77.93 36.29 34.24
C TYR A 201 -76.87 37.34 33.88
N LYS A 202 -76.14 37.12 32.78
CA LYS A 202 -75.09 38.05 32.30
C LYS A 202 -75.67 39.36 31.76
N SER A 203 -76.90 39.33 31.26
CA SER A 203 -77.60 40.52 30.77
C SER A 203 -78.10 41.40 31.92
N TYR A 204 -78.63 40.80 33.00
CA TYR A 204 -79.27 41.53 34.10
C TYR A 204 -78.32 41.94 35.24
N TYR A 205 -77.21 41.22 35.45
CA TYR A 205 -76.26 41.50 36.54
C TYR A 205 -74.92 42.01 36.01
N LYS A 206 -74.96 42.99 35.10
CA LYS A 206 -73.77 43.79 34.78
C LYS A 206 -73.54 44.71 35.97
N GLY A 207 -72.69 44.28 36.89
CA GLY A 207 -72.42 45.03 38.12
C GLY A 207 -72.13 46.50 37.81
N ASP A 208 -73.00 47.38 38.31
CA ASP A 208 -72.75 48.81 38.22
C ASP A 208 -71.46 49.11 38.97
N LYS A 209 -70.59 49.93 38.37
CA LYS A 209 -69.34 50.31 39.01
C LYS A 209 -69.68 51.09 40.27
N VAL A 210 -69.21 50.60 41.41
CA VAL A 210 -69.39 51.27 42.70
C VAL A 210 -68.90 52.72 42.56
N PRO A 211 -69.71 53.73 42.96
CA PRO A 211 -69.33 55.12 42.83
C PRO A 211 -68.02 55.39 43.58
N PHE A 212 -67.14 56.16 42.93
CA PHE A 212 -65.82 56.47 43.46
C PHE A 212 -65.96 57.40 44.66
N ASP A 213 -65.70 56.88 45.85
CA ASP A 213 -65.66 57.66 47.09
C ASP A 213 -64.19 57.92 47.49
N PRO A 214 -63.72 59.18 47.43
CA PRO A 214 -62.33 59.52 47.72
C PRO A 214 -61.93 59.22 49.17
N GLU A 215 -62.88 59.21 50.11
CA GLU A 215 -62.59 58.96 51.52
C GLU A 215 -62.30 57.47 51.77
N VAL A 216 -63.05 56.59 51.08
CA VAL A 216 -62.81 55.15 51.08
C VAL A 216 -61.45 54.82 50.45
N GLN A 217 -61.08 55.47 49.35
CA GLN A 217 -59.76 55.27 48.74
C GLN A 217 -58.61 55.75 49.62
N TYR A 218 -58.79 56.86 50.34
CA TYR A 218 -57.80 57.35 51.30
C TYR A 218 -57.58 56.34 52.43
N MET A 219 -58.66 55.77 52.99
CA MET A 219 -58.59 54.72 54.01
C MET A 219 -57.90 53.44 53.49
N ILE A 220 -58.23 53.00 52.27
CA ILE A 220 -57.56 51.85 51.63
C ILE A 220 -56.07 52.10 51.48
N ASN A 221 -55.66 53.29 51.02
CA ASN A 221 -54.25 53.60 50.79
C ASN A 221 -53.47 53.79 52.09
N LYS A 222 -54.10 54.33 53.14
CA LYS A 222 -53.49 54.47 54.47
C LYS A 222 -53.27 53.12 55.15
N ASN A 223 -54.20 52.17 54.97
CA ASN A 223 -54.12 50.83 55.56
C ASN A 223 -53.27 49.84 54.75
N LYS A 224 -52.91 50.16 53.48
CA LYS A 224 -52.04 49.30 52.64
C LYS A 224 -50.63 49.06 53.21
N ARG A 225 -50.19 49.80 54.24
CA ARG A 225 -48.83 49.70 54.80
C ARG A 225 -48.75 49.40 56.30
N GLY A 226 -49.86 49.04 56.95
CA GLY A 226 -49.90 48.78 58.39
C GLY A 226 -50.20 47.33 58.77
N GLN A 227 -49.16 46.58 59.17
CA GLN A 227 -49.21 45.71 60.36
C GLN A 227 -50.22 44.54 60.37
N PHE A 228 -50.23 43.71 59.34
CA PHE A 228 -50.45 42.27 59.55
C PHE A 228 -49.35 41.51 58.79
N LYS A 229 -48.16 41.45 59.40
CA LYS A 229 -47.23 40.38 59.08
C LYS A 229 -47.90 39.11 59.58
N SER A 230 -48.64 38.44 58.70
CA SER A 230 -48.92 37.03 58.87
C SER A 230 -47.57 36.36 59.21
N PRO A 231 -47.48 35.51 60.24
CA PRO A 231 -46.22 34.83 60.57
C PRO A 231 -45.73 33.90 59.44
N LEU A 232 -46.51 33.74 58.37
CA LEU A 232 -46.05 33.18 57.10
C LEU A 232 -45.56 34.31 56.18
N ASN A 233 -44.26 34.28 55.92
CA ASN A 233 -43.53 35.10 54.95
C ASN A 233 -44.28 35.15 53.60
N PRO A 234 -44.44 36.31 52.94
CA PRO A 234 -45.02 36.38 51.59
C PRO A 234 -44.15 35.68 50.54
N ASP A 235 -42.90 35.35 50.88
CA ASP A 235 -41.97 34.57 50.06
C ASP A 235 -41.92 33.08 50.47
N PHE A 236 -43.00 32.54 51.05
CA PHE A 236 -43.11 31.08 51.11
C PHE A 236 -43.25 30.57 49.66
N PRO A 237 -42.26 29.82 49.13
CA PRO A 237 -42.43 29.19 47.82
C PRO A 237 -43.64 28.28 47.92
N PHE A 238 -44.56 28.40 46.95
CA PHE A 238 -45.72 27.53 46.88
C PHE A 238 -45.22 26.10 46.63
N LEU A 239 -45.18 25.27 47.67
CA LEU A 239 -44.60 23.91 47.65
C LEU A 239 -45.49 22.87 46.94
N ASP A 240 -46.72 23.24 46.58
CA ASP A 240 -47.72 22.33 45.98
C ASP A 240 -47.69 22.28 44.45
N GLU A 241 -46.59 22.71 43.83
CA GLU A 241 -46.41 22.42 42.41
C GLU A 241 -46.09 20.93 42.23
N THR A 242 -47.07 20.19 41.72
CA THR A 242 -46.85 18.80 41.33
C THR A 242 -45.74 18.74 40.28
N SER A 243 -44.89 17.72 40.36
CA SER A 243 -43.80 17.48 39.40
C SER A 243 -44.30 17.59 37.95
N ASN A 244 -45.51 17.09 37.68
CA ASN A 244 -46.16 17.16 36.38
C ASN A 244 -46.32 18.62 35.86
N LYS A 245 -46.76 19.55 36.71
CA LYS A 245 -46.94 20.95 36.30
C LYS A 245 -45.62 21.66 36.03
N PHE A 246 -44.56 21.30 36.77
CA PHE A 246 -43.22 21.85 36.57
C PHE A 246 -42.57 21.31 35.29
N PHE A 247 -42.71 20.01 35.01
CA PHE A 247 -42.07 19.37 33.85
C PHE A 247 -42.78 19.62 32.52
N TYR A 248 -44.10 19.82 32.51
CA TYR A 248 -44.89 19.93 31.27
C TYR A 248 -45.41 21.35 31.04
N GLN A 249 -44.50 22.31 31.00
CA GLN A 249 -44.84 23.66 30.56
C GLN A 249 -44.89 23.74 29.03
N PRO A 250 -45.85 24.48 28.45
CA PRO A 250 -45.98 24.60 27.00
C PRO A 250 -44.75 25.31 26.41
N PHE A 251 -43.86 24.54 25.80
CA PHE A 251 -42.71 25.08 25.09
C PHE A 251 -43.11 25.44 23.65
N LYS A 252 -42.68 26.62 23.21
CA LYS A 252 -42.87 27.05 21.81
C LYS A 252 -41.93 26.23 20.94
N THR A 253 -42.47 25.25 20.20
CA THR A 253 -41.70 24.53 19.18
C THR A 253 -41.30 25.50 18.08
N ARG A 254 -40.01 25.82 17.98
CA ARG A 254 -39.47 26.56 16.84
C ARG A 254 -39.69 25.71 15.59
N ARG A 255 -40.60 26.13 14.71
CA ARG A 255 -40.78 25.50 13.39
C ARG A 255 -39.47 25.67 12.63
N GLN A 256 -38.68 24.60 12.55
CA GLN A 256 -37.54 24.56 11.66
C GLN A 256 -38.08 24.49 10.23
N PRO A 257 -37.66 25.39 9.33
CA PRO A 257 -38.01 25.26 7.92
C PRO A 257 -37.51 23.89 7.45
N SER A 258 -38.39 23.10 6.85
CA SER A 258 -37.99 21.84 6.21
C SER A 258 -37.02 22.20 5.10
N GLN A 259 -35.73 21.95 5.33
CA GLN A 259 -34.77 21.91 4.24
C GLN A 259 -35.22 20.74 3.35
N LEU A 260 -35.89 21.06 2.25
CA LEU A 260 -36.00 20.15 1.12
C LEU A 260 -34.56 19.84 0.72
N ASN A 261 -34.07 18.71 1.22
CA ASN A 261 -32.86 18.09 0.73
C ASN A 261 -33.11 17.83 -0.76
N LYS A 262 -32.69 18.79 -1.58
CA LYS A 262 -32.26 18.51 -2.94
C LYS A 262 -31.09 17.56 -2.74
N ASN A 263 -31.39 16.26 -2.63
CA ASN A 263 -30.42 15.21 -2.77
C ASN A 263 -29.85 15.42 -4.18
N LYS A 264 -28.82 16.27 -4.28
CA LYS A 264 -27.85 16.16 -5.34
C LYS A 264 -27.43 14.71 -5.25
N TYR A 265 -27.82 13.96 -6.27
CA TYR A 265 -27.37 12.61 -6.41
C TYR A 265 -25.86 12.74 -6.59
N ASP A 266 -25.11 12.66 -5.49
CA ASP A 266 -23.69 12.43 -5.56
C ASP A 266 -23.62 10.98 -6.04
N PRO A 267 -23.30 10.72 -7.33
CA PRO A 267 -23.08 9.36 -7.75
C PRO A 267 -22.01 8.82 -6.80
N LEU A 268 -22.34 7.74 -6.07
CA LEU A 268 -21.38 7.02 -5.25
C LEU A 268 -20.08 6.96 -6.05
N PRO A 269 -18.97 7.54 -5.57
CA PRO A 269 -17.74 7.57 -6.34
C PRO A 269 -17.47 6.13 -6.72
N ALA A 270 -17.47 5.86 -8.03
CA ALA A 270 -17.28 4.52 -8.55
C ALA A 270 -16.04 3.97 -7.87
N PHE A 271 -16.20 2.89 -7.09
CA PHE A 271 -15.12 2.35 -6.29
C PHE A 271 -13.95 2.08 -7.23
N ASP A 272 -12.80 2.71 -6.96
CA ASP A 272 -11.65 2.68 -7.85
C ASP A 272 -11.12 1.24 -7.87
N GLY A 273 -11.56 0.47 -8.87
CA GLY A 273 -11.37 -0.98 -8.93
C GLY A 273 -12.63 -1.84 -9.11
N GLN A 274 -13.84 -1.26 -9.21
CA GLN A 274 -15.09 -2.02 -9.42
C GLN A 274 -15.09 -2.89 -10.69
N PHE A 275 -14.26 -2.54 -11.69
CA PHE A 275 -14.06 -3.33 -12.92
C PHE A 275 -12.69 -4.00 -13.01
N LEU A 276 -11.85 -3.88 -11.96
CA LEU A 276 -10.60 -4.62 -11.88
C LEU A 276 -10.91 -6.03 -11.40
N THR A 277 -11.07 -6.95 -12.35
CA THR A 277 -11.13 -8.38 -12.02
C THR A 277 -9.83 -8.79 -11.31
N THR A 278 -9.92 -9.76 -10.38
CA THR A 278 -8.75 -10.33 -9.70
C THR A 278 -7.66 -10.74 -10.69
N LYS A 279 -8.05 -11.27 -11.85
CA LYS A 279 -7.14 -11.54 -12.97
C LYS A 279 -6.36 -10.31 -13.45
N ASN A 280 -6.98 -9.16 -13.64
CA ASN A 280 -6.24 -7.97 -14.13
C ASN A 280 -5.30 -7.38 -13.07
N GLN A 281 -5.58 -7.58 -11.79
CA GLN A 281 -4.66 -7.22 -10.70
C GLN A 281 -3.48 -8.19 -10.62
N ASP A 282 -3.74 -9.49 -10.75
CA ASP A 282 -2.73 -10.54 -10.62
C ASP A 282 -1.82 -10.68 -11.86
N PHE A 283 -2.35 -10.36 -13.06
CA PHE A 283 -1.66 -10.54 -14.34
C PHE A 283 -1.19 -9.22 -14.97
N GLN A 284 -0.95 -8.17 -14.18
CA GLN A 284 -0.17 -7.04 -14.71
C GLN A 284 1.16 -7.58 -15.23
N GLN A 285 1.48 -7.32 -16.50
CA GLN A 285 2.73 -7.76 -17.11
C GLN A 285 3.90 -7.16 -16.34
N TRP A 286 4.38 -7.88 -15.32
CA TRP A 286 5.56 -7.50 -14.58
C TRP A 286 6.73 -7.56 -15.56
N GLN A 287 7.13 -6.39 -16.05
CA GLN A 287 8.40 -6.29 -16.74
C GLN A 287 9.46 -6.84 -15.80
N LYS A 288 10.13 -7.91 -16.24
CA LYS A 288 11.16 -8.59 -15.43
C LYS A 288 12.17 -7.52 -15.03
N LYS A 289 12.19 -7.15 -13.74
CA LYS A 289 13.12 -6.15 -13.21
C LYS A 289 14.54 -6.59 -13.59
N LYS A 290 15.24 -5.76 -14.38
CA LYS A 290 16.62 -6.05 -14.76
C LYS A 290 17.48 -6.08 -13.50
N CYS A 291 18.24 -7.15 -13.31
CA CYS A 291 19.10 -7.28 -12.14
C CYS A 291 20.31 -6.32 -12.28
N PRO A 292 20.57 -5.42 -11.30
CA PRO A 292 21.69 -4.49 -11.37
C PRO A 292 23.05 -5.21 -11.33
N ALA A 293 23.14 -6.33 -10.61
CA ALA A 293 24.34 -7.17 -10.64
C ALA A 293 24.64 -7.74 -12.04
N ARG A 294 23.59 -8.02 -12.82
CA ARG A 294 23.74 -8.56 -14.19
C ARG A 294 24.29 -7.51 -15.15
N THR A 295 23.91 -6.25 -15.00
CA THR A 295 24.44 -5.16 -15.83
C THR A 295 25.93 -4.93 -15.55
N VAL A 296 26.34 -4.97 -14.28
CA VAL A 296 27.76 -4.86 -13.90
C VAL A 296 28.59 -6.03 -14.43
N LEU A 297 28.08 -7.27 -14.31
CA LEU A 297 28.76 -8.45 -14.85
C LEU A 297 28.93 -8.37 -16.38
N ASN A 298 27.89 -7.92 -17.09
CA ASN A 298 27.98 -7.74 -18.54
C ASN A 298 29.03 -6.69 -18.91
N SER A 299 29.10 -5.56 -18.20
CA SER A 299 30.13 -4.55 -18.46
C SER A 299 31.55 -5.04 -18.16
N MET A 300 31.73 -5.87 -17.13
CA MET A 300 33.03 -6.50 -16.85
C MET A 300 33.43 -7.46 -17.98
N TYR A 301 32.49 -8.28 -18.43
CA TYR A 301 32.72 -9.21 -19.53
C TYR A 301 33.06 -8.49 -20.85
N GLU A 302 32.36 -7.40 -21.15
CA GLU A 302 32.66 -6.55 -22.31
C GLU A 302 34.06 -5.91 -22.21
N ALA A 303 34.48 -5.47 -21.03
CA ALA A 303 35.82 -4.93 -20.81
C ALA A 303 36.92 -5.99 -21.01
N ASP A 304 36.70 -7.22 -20.57
CA ASP A 304 37.65 -8.32 -20.75
C ASP A 304 37.74 -8.78 -22.22
N LEU A 305 36.61 -8.79 -22.94
CA LEU A 305 36.58 -8.99 -24.39
C LEU A 305 37.33 -7.88 -25.14
N ALA A 306 37.22 -6.62 -24.70
CA ALA A 306 37.96 -5.51 -25.30
C ALA A 306 39.48 -5.64 -25.09
N LYS A 307 39.92 -6.03 -23.88
CA LYS A 307 41.34 -6.28 -23.57
C LYS A 307 41.92 -7.41 -24.43
N THR A 308 41.20 -8.52 -24.56
CA THR A 308 41.65 -9.66 -25.37
C THR A 308 41.70 -9.29 -26.86
N ARG A 309 40.72 -8.56 -27.40
CA ARG A 309 40.77 -8.11 -28.80
C ARG A 309 41.95 -7.17 -29.09
N SER A 310 42.29 -6.28 -28.15
CA SER A 310 43.45 -5.39 -28.26
C SER A 310 44.78 -6.15 -28.30
N SER A 311 44.91 -7.24 -27.55
CA SER A 311 46.16 -8.04 -27.52
C SER A 311 46.37 -8.86 -28.80
N TYR A 312 45.29 -9.35 -29.44
CA TYR A 312 45.39 -10.09 -30.70
C TYR A 312 45.52 -9.18 -31.94
N GLY A 313 45.10 -7.91 -31.86
CA GLY A 313 45.16 -6.96 -32.97
C GLY A 313 46.54 -6.35 -33.29
N ARG A 314 47.60 -6.63 -32.50
CA ARG A 314 48.95 -6.04 -32.69
C ARG A 314 49.99 -6.97 -33.34
N LYS A 315 49.61 -8.16 -33.84
CA LYS A 315 50.56 -9.15 -34.43
C LYS A 315 50.58 -9.25 -35.97
N SER A 316 49.93 -8.34 -36.67
CA SER A 316 50.11 -8.12 -38.11
C SER A 316 50.35 -6.62 -38.28
N VAL A 317 51.51 -6.10 -38.64
CA VAL A 317 52.15 -6.19 -39.95
C VAL A 317 53.61 -5.71 -39.75
N SER A 318 54.58 -6.58 -39.97
CA SER A 318 55.98 -6.20 -40.25
C SER A 318 56.69 -7.40 -40.86
N LYS A 319 56.36 -7.65 -42.12
CA LYS A 319 57.12 -8.44 -43.09
C LYS A 319 56.56 -8.00 -44.43
N TYR A 320 57.19 -7.01 -45.04
CA TYR A 320 57.56 -6.92 -46.45
C TYR A 320 58.45 -5.71 -46.63
#